data_AF-G6C215-F1
#
_entry.id   AF-G6C215-F1
#
_cell.length_a   1.000
_cell.length_b   1.000
_cell.length_c   1.000
_cell.angle_alpha   90.00
_cell.angle_beta   90.00
_cell.angle_gamma   90.00
#
_symmetry.space_group_name_H-M   'P 1'
#
loop_
_entity.id
_entity.type
_entity.pdbx_description
1 polymer ?
#
loop_
_entity_poly.entity_id
_entity_poly.type
_entity_poly.pdbx_seq_one_letter_code
_entity_poly.pdbx_strand_id
1 'polypeptide(L)'
;MFLLGIDIAKLNHVASCIDSSNNEVVFSNFKFKNDFKGFSALLNKIKSFDAKNLIIGLESTSHYGENLINFLFIHDFKVALINPLQTSHLRKANIRDAKNDNLDSLNIAKSLLFTKLNFVSKKNIECFSLKKLTRFRSNLIKQRSKAKIQLTSLLDLLFPELQYLFKSKIHSKAIYSLLKKYPSTEEIAALKDDEISNLLYASSKGHFKKEKSIELKSLAKTTVGIKDTSISLHLIQLIELYTKQIKDIEIKITDIVKI
;
A
#
# COMPACT_ATOMS: atom_id res chain seq x y z
N MET A 1 -37.40 -12.47 -4.99
CA MET A 1 -36.33 -11.75 -4.25
C MET A 1 -35.40 -11.19 -5.30
N PHE A 2 -35.01 -9.93 -5.20
CA PHE A 2 -34.22 -9.29 -6.25
C PHE A 2 -32.73 -9.50 -6.01
N LEU A 3 -32.03 -9.92 -7.05
CA LEU A 3 -30.59 -10.18 -7.03
C LEU A 3 -29.92 -9.21 -8.00
N LEU A 4 -29.15 -8.28 -7.47
CA LEU A 4 -28.44 -7.26 -8.22
C LEU A 4 -26.97 -7.64 -8.33
N GLY A 5 -26.50 -7.94 -9.53
CA GLY A 5 -25.08 -8.13 -9.80
C GLY A 5 -24.47 -6.83 -10.32
N ILE A 6 -23.32 -6.45 -9.76
CA ILE A 6 -22.57 -5.26 -10.16
C ILE A 6 -21.17 -5.69 -10.58
N ASP A 7 -20.84 -5.41 -11.83
CA ASP A 7 -19.48 -5.52 -12.33
C ASP A 7 -18.71 -4.21 -12.07
N ILE A 8 -17.50 -4.34 -11.53
CA ILE A 8 -16.71 -3.26 -10.98
C ILE A 8 -15.54 -2.92 -11.90
N ALA A 9 -15.62 -1.76 -12.55
CA ALA A 9 -14.50 -1.14 -13.23
C ALA A 9 -14.05 0.19 -12.59
N LYS A 10 -12.92 0.72 -13.07
CA LYS A 10 -12.30 1.95 -12.55
C LYS A 10 -13.21 3.17 -12.62
N LEU A 11 -13.82 3.43 -13.78
CA LEU A 11 -14.57 4.67 -14.06
C LEU A 11 -16.08 4.47 -14.05
N ASN A 12 -16.56 3.35 -14.61
CA ASN A 12 -17.98 3.07 -14.76
C ASN A 12 -18.26 1.64 -14.34
N HIS A 13 -19.16 1.47 -13.39
CA HIS A 13 -19.69 0.18 -13.00
C HIS A 13 -20.89 -0.16 -13.89
N VAL A 14 -21.22 -1.45 -13.95
CA VAL A 14 -22.39 -1.93 -14.68
C VAL A 14 -23.22 -2.80 -13.76
N ALA A 15 -24.52 -2.51 -13.63
CA ALA A 15 -25.45 -3.27 -12.82
C ALA A 15 -26.51 -3.99 -13.66
N SER A 16 -26.85 -5.20 -13.25
CA SER A 16 -27.98 -5.97 -13.77
C SER A 16 -28.74 -6.61 -12.62
N CYS A 17 -30.07 -6.65 -12.71
CA CYS A 17 -30.94 -7.20 -11.68
C CYS A 17 -31.83 -8.30 -12.25
N ILE A 18 -31.96 -9.39 -11.49
CA ILE A 18 -32.88 -10.49 -11.79
C ILE A 18 -33.87 -10.67 -10.63
N ASP A 19 -35.08 -11.12 -10.93
CA ASP A 19 -35.99 -11.61 -9.90
C ASP A 19 -35.83 -13.12 -9.74
N SER A 20 -35.51 -13.55 -8.52
CA SER A 20 -35.21 -14.94 -8.22
C SER A 20 -36.43 -15.87 -8.31
N SER A 21 -37.67 -15.34 -8.23
CA SER A 21 -38.88 -16.17 -8.22
C SER A 21 -39.22 -16.75 -9.59
N ASN A 22 -38.98 -15.99 -10.65
CA ASN A 22 -39.28 -16.38 -12.03
C ASN A 22 -38.02 -16.39 -12.93
N ASN A 23 -36.85 -16.06 -12.39
CA ASN A 23 -35.58 -15.96 -13.10
C ASN A 23 -35.61 -14.93 -14.26
N GLU A 24 -36.49 -13.93 -14.18
CA GLU A 24 -36.60 -12.88 -15.18
C GLU A 24 -35.60 -11.75 -14.94
N VAL A 25 -35.13 -11.16 -16.03
CA VAL A 25 -34.25 -9.99 -16.00
C VAL A 25 -35.10 -8.75 -15.82
N VAL A 26 -34.98 -8.09 -14.67
CA VAL A 26 -35.71 -6.84 -14.36
C VAL A 26 -35.08 -5.66 -15.10
N PHE A 27 -33.74 -5.60 -15.09
CA PHE A 27 -32.97 -4.71 -15.96
C PHE A 27 -31.56 -5.26 -16.13
N SER A 28 -30.89 -4.86 -17.21
CA SER A 28 -29.50 -5.19 -17.47
C SER A 28 -28.73 -3.98 -17.99
N ASN A 29 -27.40 -4.04 -17.92
CA ASN A 29 -26.50 -3.03 -18.48
C ASN A 29 -26.71 -1.60 -17.99
N PHE A 30 -27.17 -1.43 -16.73
CA PHE A 30 -27.27 -0.12 -16.13
C PHE A 30 -25.87 0.40 -15.76
N LYS A 31 -25.33 1.29 -16.59
CA LYS A 31 -24.00 1.86 -16.41
C LYS A 31 -24.06 3.11 -15.53
N PHE A 32 -23.19 3.19 -14.53
CA PHE A 32 -23.09 4.33 -13.64
C PHE A 32 -21.63 4.63 -13.28
N LYS A 33 -21.33 5.91 -13.02
CA LYS A 33 -19.97 6.36 -12.70
C LYS A 33 -19.54 5.95 -11.29
N ASN A 34 -18.24 5.76 -11.09
CA ASN A 34 -17.62 5.58 -9.78
C ASN A 34 -17.47 6.93 -9.04
N ASP A 35 -18.59 7.62 -8.84
CA ASP A 35 -18.70 8.90 -8.14
C ASP A 35 -20.05 9.00 -7.41
N PHE A 36 -20.22 10.06 -6.61
CA PHE A 36 -21.46 10.26 -5.85
C PHE A 36 -22.72 10.33 -6.71
N LYS A 37 -22.65 10.97 -7.90
CA LYS A 37 -23.81 11.09 -8.80
C LYS A 37 -24.20 9.73 -9.38
N GLY A 38 -23.20 8.92 -9.77
CA GLY A 38 -23.40 7.57 -10.25
C GLY A 38 -23.98 6.65 -9.18
N PHE A 39 -23.46 6.72 -7.94
CA PHE A 39 -24.01 5.95 -6.83
C PHE A 39 -25.44 6.37 -6.49
N SER A 40 -25.74 7.67 -6.51
CA SER A 40 -27.10 8.18 -6.34
C SER A 40 -28.04 7.73 -7.46
N ALA A 41 -27.55 7.66 -8.70
CA ALA A 41 -28.31 7.13 -9.82
C ALA A 41 -28.64 5.65 -9.63
N LEU A 42 -27.72 4.85 -9.09
CA LEU A 42 -27.97 3.46 -8.71
C LEU A 42 -29.06 3.37 -7.64
N LEU A 43 -28.98 4.15 -6.55
CA LEU A 43 -30.02 4.18 -5.52
C LEU A 43 -31.39 4.52 -6.11
N ASN A 44 -31.47 5.54 -6.94
CA ASN A 44 -32.70 5.93 -7.62
C ASN A 44 -33.25 4.83 -8.53
N LYS A 45 -32.37 4.02 -9.15
CA LYS A 45 -32.77 2.90 -10.00
C LYS A 45 -33.35 1.73 -9.19
N ILE A 46 -32.86 1.52 -7.97
CA ILE A 46 -33.27 0.39 -7.11
C ILE A 46 -34.26 0.77 -5.99
N LYS A 47 -34.63 2.06 -5.88
CA LYS A 47 -35.49 2.59 -4.81
C LYS A 47 -36.87 1.93 -4.70
N SER A 48 -37.37 1.37 -5.80
CA SER A 48 -38.67 0.70 -5.85
C SER A 48 -38.64 -0.69 -5.24
N PHE A 49 -37.45 -1.27 -5.03
CA PHE A 49 -37.30 -2.57 -4.40
C PHE A 49 -37.27 -2.42 -2.89
N ASP A 50 -37.93 -3.33 -2.18
CA ASP A 50 -37.75 -3.47 -0.74
C ASP A 50 -36.31 -3.93 -0.44
N ALA A 51 -35.58 -3.12 0.32
CA ALA A 51 -34.18 -3.37 0.68
C ALA A 51 -33.99 -4.72 1.38
N LYS A 52 -34.99 -5.21 2.13
CA LYS A 52 -34.92 -6.54 2.78
C LYS A 52 -34.88 -7.69 1.78
N ASN A 53 -35.49 -7.48 0.61
CA ASN A 53 -35.65 -8.42 -0.48
C ASN A 53 -34.66 -8.16 -1.63
N LEU A 54 -33.64 -7.32 -1.42
CA LEU A 54 -32.58 -7.04 -2.39
C LEU A 54 -31.23 -7.53 -1.87
N ILE A 55 -30.56 -8.37 -2.64
CA ILE A 55 -29.17 -8.79 -2.39
C ILE A 55 -28.29 -8.23 -3.50
N ILE A 56 -27.22 -7.53 -3.12
CA ILE A 56 -26.28 -6.92 -4.05
C ILE A 56 -24.98 -7.73 -4.09
N GLY A 57 -24.68 -8.35 -5.21
CA GLY A 57 -23.46 -9.10 -5.49
C GLY A 57 -22.42 -8.24 -6.18
N LEU A 58 -21.20 -8.31 -5.68
CA LEU A 58 -20.02 -7.67 -6.27
C LEU A 58 -18.92 -8.73 -6.42
N GLU A 59 -18.27 -8.78 -7.57
CA GLU A 59 -17.04 -9.56 -7.69
C GLU A 59 -15.92 -8.81 -6.92
N SER A 60 -15.15 -9.54 -6.10
CA SER A 60 -14.07 -8.95 -5.31
C SER A 60 -12.87 -8.57 -6.20
N THR A 61 -13.02 -7.56 -7.05
CA THR A 61 -11.98 -7.07 -7.96
C THR A 61 -11.40 -5.75 -7.43
N SER A 62 -10.16 -5.81 -6.93
CA SER A 62 -9.31 -4.64 -6.65
C SER A 62 -9.90 -3.62 -5.66
N HIS A 63 -9.36 -2.40 -5.64
CA HIS A 63 -9.75 -1.32 -4.72
C HIS A 63 -10.90 -0.46 -5.26
N TYR A 64 -11.30 -0.60 -6.53
CA TYR A 64 -12.30 0.26 -7.17
C TYR A 64 -13.71 0.08 -6.60
N GLY A 65 -14.02 -1.10 -6.05
CA GLY A 65 -15.33 -1.39 -5.45
C GLY A 65 -15.50 -0.93 -4.01
N GLU A 66 -14.41 -0.60 -3.28
CA GLU A 66 -14.48 -0.32 -1.84
C GLU A 66 -15.38 0.89 -1.51
N ASN A 67 -15.34 1.94 -2.33
CA ASN A 67 -16.19 3.12 -2.14
C ASN A 67 -17.68 2.78 -2.30
N LEU A 68 -18.01 1.98 -3.32
CA LEU A 68 -19.38 1.53 -3.55
C LEU A 68 -19.86 0.61 -2.43
N ILE A 69 -19.02 -0.34 -1.99
CA ILE A 69 -19.32 -1.23 -0.86
C ILE A 69 -19.65 -0.42 0.39
N ASN A 70 -18.81 0.56 0.73
CA ASN A 70 -19.04 1.41 1.90
C ASN A 70 -20.32 2.25 1.76
N PHE A 71 -20.56 2.82 0.58
CA PHE A 71 -21.75 3.62 0.30
C PHE A 71 -23.05 2.80 0.46
N LEU A 72 -23.09 1.60 -0.12
CA LEU A 72 -24.23 0.68 -0.01
C LEU A 72 -24.41 0.17 1.42
N PHE A 73 -23.32 -0.12 2.13
CA PHE A 73 -23.37 -0.57 3.52
C PHE A 73 -23.96 0.48 4.46
N ILE A 74 -23.60 1.77 4.29
CA ILE A 74 -24.16 2.89 5.08
C ILE A 74 -25.66 3.10 4.80
N HIS A 75 -26.16 2.69 3.64
CA HIS A 75 -27.58 2.74 3.28
C HIS A 75 -28.32 1.41 3.60
N ASP A 76 -27.76 0.60 4.50
CA ASP A 76 -28.37 -0.64 5.01
C ASP A 76 -28.64 -1.73 3.95
N PHE A 77 -27.95 -1.71 2.81
CA PHE A 77 -28.09 -2.76 1.81
C PHE A 77 -27.26 -4.01 2.15
N LYS A 78 -27.82 -5.18 1.83
CA LYS A 78 -27.13 -6.48 1.94
C LYS A 78 -26.16 -6.66 0.76
N VAL A 79 -24.89 -6.42 1.02
CA VAL A 79 -23.82 -6.57 0.02
C VAL A 79 -23.09 -7.90 0.21
N ALA A 80 -23.03 -8.72 -0.83
CA ALA A 80 -22.31 -9.99 -0.88
C ALA A 80 -21.07 -9.87 -1.77
N LEU A 81 -19.91 -10.27 -1.24
CA LEU A 81 -18.66 -10.34 -1.99
C LEU A 81 -18.49 -11.74 -2.58
N ILE A 82 -18.38 -11.80 -3.90
CA ILE A 82 -18.20 -13.04 -4.65
C ILE A 82 -16.71 -13.19 -4.98
N ASN A 83 -16.18 -14.38 -4.73
CA ASN A 83 -14.79 -14.68 -5.05
C ASN A 83 -14.65 -14.83 -6.58
N PRO A 84 -13.72 -14.10 -7.25
CA PRO A 84 -13.49 -14.23 -8.69
C PRO A 84 -13.21 -15.65 -9.18
N LEU A 85 -12.65 -16.51 -8.32
CA LEU A 85 -12.44 -17.92 -8.64
C LEU A 85 -13.76 -18.67 -8.80
N GLN A 86 -14.77 -18.35 -7.98
CA GLN A 86 -16.09 -18.98 -8.03
C GLN A 86 -16.90 -18.53 -9.26
N THR A 87 -16.86 -17.24 -9.60
CA THR A 87 -17.49 -16.73 -10.84
C THR A 87 -16.81 -17.33 -12.08
N SER A 88 -15.49 -17.57 -12.05
CA SER A 88 -14.77 -18.18 -13.17
C SER A 88 -15.19 -19.63 -13.45
N HIS A 89 -15.50 -20.41 -12.41
CA HIS A 89 -15.97 -21.79 -12.56
C HIS A 89 -17.40 -21.85 -13.11
N LEU A 90 -18.29 -20.96 -12.66
CA LEU A 90 -19.63 -20.83 -13.22
C LEU A 90 -19.62 -20.35 -14.67
N ARG A 91 -18.71 -19.42 -15.02
CA ARG A 91 -18.47 -19.01 -16.42
C ARG A 91 -18.04 -20.18 -17.31
N LYS A 92 -17.20 -21.08 -16.78
CA LYS A 92 -16.75 -22.30 -17.48
C LYS A 92 -17.81 -23.40 -17.54
N ALA A 93 -18.76 -23.44 -16.60
CA ALA A 93 -19.87 -24.40 -16.63
C ALA A 93 -20.99 -23.97 -17.59
N ASN A 94 -21.21 -22.66 -17.75
CA ASN A 94 -22.22 -22.07 -18.63
C ASN A 94 -21.73 -21.84 -20.07
N ILE A 95 -20.93 -22.74 -20.66
CA ILE A 95 -20.44 -22.58 -22.05
C ILE A 95 -21.61 -22.69 -23.04
N ARG A 96 -22.25 -21.56 -23.29
CA ARG A 96 -22.67 -21.07 -24.60
C ARG A 96 -22.21 -19.62 -24.71
N ASP A 97 -21.10 -19.47 -25.42
CA ASP A 97 -20.60 -18.32 -26.15
C ASP A 97 -21.26 -16.95 -25.91
N ALA A 98 -20.53 -16.08 -25.20
CA ALA A 98 -20.12 -14.78 -25.75
C ALA A 98 -19.18 -14.08 -24.75
N LYS A 99 -17.96 -13.76 -25.17
CA LYS A 99 -17.19 -12.65 -24.59
C LYS A 99 -17.96 -11.35 -24.87
N ASN A 100 -18.96 -11.06 -24.05
CA ASN A 100 -19.62 -9.78 -24.03
C ASN A 100 -19.45 -9.22 -22.62
N ASP A 101 -18.67 -8.15 -22.49
CA ASP A 101 -18.54 -7.34 -21.26
C ASP A 101 -19.94 -6.93 -20.71
N ASN A 102 -20.97 -6.94 -21.58
CA ASN A 102 -22.38 -6.70 -21.25
C ASN A 102 -23.09 -7.84 -20.48
N LEU A 103 -22.42 -8.98 -20.22
CA LEU A 103 -23.03 -10.12 -19.51
C LEU A 103 -22.45 -10.34 -18.11
N ASP A 104 -21.35 -9.67 -17.74
CA ASP A 104 -20.66 -9.96 -16.48
C ASP A 104 -21.51 -9.60 -15.25
N SER A 105 -22.15 -8.43 -15.25
CA SER A 105 -23.07 -8.03 -14.18
C SER A 105 -24.28 -8.99 -14.03
N LEU A 106 -24.77 -9.54 -15.14
CA LEU A 106 -25.85 -10.55 -15.13
C LEU A 106 -25.37 -11.88 -14.57
N ASN A 107 -24.16 -12.31 -14.94
CA ASN A 107 -23.53 -13.52 -14.43
C ASN A 107 -23.28 -13.41 -12.92
N ILE A 108 -22.85 -12.24 -12.44
CA ILE A 108 -22.72 -11.95 -11.01
C ILE A 108 -24.10 -12.07 -10.34
N ALA A 109 -25.15 -11.47 -10.89
CA ALA A 109 -26.51 -11.56 -10.34
C ALA A 109 -26.99 -13.01 -10.22
N LYS A 110 -26.83 -13.80 -11.29
CA LYS A 110 -27.19 -15.23 -11.32
C LYS A 110 -26.36 -16.06 -10.34
N SER A 111 -25.07 -15.75 -10.18
CA SER A 111 -24.19 -16.50 -9.27
C SER A 111 -24.62 -16.40 -7.80
N LEU A 112 -25.37 -15.36 -7.42
CA LEU A 112 -25.92 -15.21 -6.08
C LEU A 112 -26.93 -16.31 -5.71
N LEU A 113 -27.54 -16.98 -6.69
CA LEU A 113 -28.46 -18.10 -6.45
C LEU A 113 -27.73 -19.38 -6.03
N PHE A 114 -26.52 -19.59 -6.55
CA PHE A 114 -25.84 -20.88 -6.50
C PHE A 114 -24.61 -20.88 -5.56
N THR A 115 -24.21 -19.72 -5.05
CA THR A 115 -22.98 -19.56 -4.25
C THR A 115 -23.28 -19.28 -2.79
N LYS A 116 -22.38 -19.74 -1.91
CA LYS A 116 -22.40 -19.33 -0.51
C LYS A 116 -22.04 -17.84 -0.44
N LEU A 117 -23.01 -17.04 -0.01
CA LEU A 117 -22.86 -15.59 0.07
C LEU A 117 -22.01 -15.18 1.27
N ASN A 118 -20.95 -14.42 1.02
CA ASN A 118 -20.16 -13.76 2.06
C ASN A 118 -20.60 -12.30 2.17
N PHE A 119 -21.47 -12.02 3.13
CA PHE A 119 -21.96 -10.66 3.34
C PHE A 119 -20.89 -9.76 3.96
N VAL A 120 -20.85 -8.51 3.49
CA VAL A 120 -20.04 -7.46 4.09
C VAL A 120 -20.59 -7.14 5.46
N SER A 121 -19.76 -7.31 6.49
CA SER A 121 -20.06 -6.91 7.86
C SER A 121 -19.34 -5.60 8.23
N LYS A 122 -19.75 -5.00 9.34
CA LYS A 122 -19.05 -3.85 9.93
C LYS A 122 -17.55 -4.13 10.12
N LYS A 123 -17.21 -5.34 10.59
CA LYS A 123 -15.82 -5.80 10.75
C LYS A 123 -15.08 -5.84 9.41
N ASN A 124 -15.74 -6.16 8.30
CA ASN A 124 -15.11 -6.13 6.97
C ASN A 124 -14.76 -4.69 6.56
N ILE A 125 -15.67 -3.74 6.81
CA ILE A 125 -15.45 -2.31 6.54
C ILE A 125 -14.28 -1.77 7.37
N GLU A 126 -14.27 -2.05 8.67
CA GLU A 126 -13.19 -1.67 9.58
C GLU A 126 -11.85 -2.32 9.19
N CYS A 127 -11.87 -3.59 8.74
CA CYS A 127 -10.67 -4.27 8.25
C CYS A 127 -10.09 -3.66 6.97
N PHE A 128 -10.87 -2.97 6.12
CA PHE A 128 -10.35 -2.41 4.86
C PHE A 128 -9.29 -1.33 5.11
N SER A 129 -9.54 -0.43 6.06
CA SER A 129 -8.58 0.61 6.44
C SER A 129 -7.30 0.00 7.01
N LEU A 130 -7.42 -1.02 7.88
CA LEU A 130 -6.29 -1.73 8.47
C LEU A 130 -5.45 -2.46 7.41
N LYS A 131 -6.10 -3.15 6.45
CA LYS A 131 -5.42 -3.80 5.31
C LYS A 131 -4.67 -2.79 4.45
N LYS A 132 -5.25 -1.61 4.20
CA LYS A 132 -4.58 -0.52 3.47
C LYS A 132 -3.34 -0.02 4.21
N LEU A 133 -3.47 0.26 5.51
CA LEU A 133 -2.36 0.75 6.34
C LEU A 133 -1.22 -0.25 6.46
N THR A 134 -1.54 -1.53 6.68
CA THR A 134 -0.52 -2.60 6.78
C THR A 134 0.22 -2.82 5.45
N ARG A 135 -0.49 -2.78 4.31
CA ARG A 135 0.13 -2.81 2.98
C ARG A 135 1.02 -1.59 2.74
N PHE A 136 0.53 -0.39 3.10
CA PHE A 136 1.30 0.85 2.96
C PHE A 136 2.59 0.83 3.80
N ARG A 137 2.49 0.36 5.06
CA ARG A 137 3.67 0.12 5.91
C ARG A 137 4.66 -0.83 5.26
N SER A 138 4.19 -1.97 4.72
CA SER A 138 5.08 -2.93 4.03
C SER A 138 5.78 -2.29 2.83
N ASN A 139 5.09 -1.45 2.05
CA ASN A 139 5.68 -0.75 0.93
C ASN A 139 6.76 0.24 1.38
N LEU A 140 6.53 1.03 2.43
CA LEU A 140 7.52 1.95 2.97
C LEU A 140 8.76 1.22 3.51
N ILE A 141 8.59 0.06 4.15
CA ILE A 141 9.72 -0.77 4.58
C ILE A 141 10.57 -1.18 3.37
N LYS A 142 9.93 -1.63 2.28
CA LYS A 142 10.64 -1.98 1.04
C LYS A 142 11.39 -0.78 0.44
N GLN A 143 10.75 0.39 0.38
CA GLN A 143 11.39 1.61 -0.13
C GLN A 143 12.58 2.04 0.73
N ARG A 144 12.45 1.99 2.06
CA ARG A 144 13.55 2.25 2.98
C ARG A 144 14.71 1.28 2.80
N SER A 145 14.41 -0.02 2.66
CA SER A 145 15.45 -1.04 2.42
C SER A 145 16.17 -0.79 1.10
N LYS A 146 15.44 -0.43 0.03
CA LYS A 146 16.04 -0.07 -1.26
C LYS A 146 16.96 1.14 -1.14
N ALA A 147 16.52 2.20 -0.48
CA ALA A 147 17.34 3.39 -0.26
C ALA A 147 18.60 3.10 0.58
N LYS A 148 18.49 2.21 1.58
CA LYS A 148 19.64 1.73 2.35
C LYS A 148 20.64 0.99 1.48
N ILE A 149 20.18 0.04 0.66
CA ILE A 149 21.04 -0.70 -0.27
C ILE A 149 21.75 0.26 -1.23
N GLN A 150 21.03 1.22 -1.80
CA GLN A 150 21.63 2.24 -2.69
C GLN A 150 22.69 3.08 -1.98
N LEU A 151 22.45 3.48 -0.72
CA LEU A 151 23.44 4.21 0.07
C LEU A 151 24.68 3.36 0.34
N THR A 152 24.51 2.08 0.67
CA THR A 152 25.62 1.14 0.85
C THR A 152 26.45 1.01 -0.42
N SER A 153 25.81 0.75 -1.56
CA SER A 153 26.51 0.62 -2.84
C SER A 153 27.27 1.88 -3.23
N LEU A 154 26.72 3.06 -2.92
CA LEU A 154 27.42 4.32 -3.12
C LEU A 154 28.64 4.43 -2.18
N LEU A 155 28.49 4.09 -0.90
CA LEU A 155 29.61 4.10 0.05
C LEU A 155 30.67 3.06 -0.28
N ASP A 156 30.33 1.92 -0.87
CA ASP A 156 31.30 0.93 -1.35
C ASP A 156 32.17 1.49 -2.48
N LEU A 157 31.64 2.45 -3.25
CA LEU A 157 32.36 3.13 -4.33
C LEU A 157 33.18 4.33 -3.82
N LEU A 158 32.61 5.13 -2.91
CA LEU A 158 33.20 6.40 -2.45
C LEU A 158 34.09 6.26 -1.21
N PHE A 159 33.81 5.28 -0.35
CA PHE A 159 34.53 5.07 0.90
C PHE A 159 34.48 3.58 1.35
N PRO A 160 35.06 2.65 0.57
CA PRO A 160 34.95 1.20 0.81
C PRO A 160 35.47 0.76 2.18
N GLU A 161 36.40 1.51 2.78
CA GLU A 161 36.98 1.20 4.09
C GLU A 161 35.98 1.42 5.25
N LEU A 162 34.97 2.27 5.05
CA LEU A 162 34.00 2.67 6.07
C LEU A 162 33.23 1.47 6.65
N GLN A 163 32.91 0.49 5.82
CA GLN A 163 32.13 -0.68 6.24
C GLN A 163 32.87 -1.54 7.28
N TYR A 164 34.20 -1.63 7.17
CA TYR A 164 35.03 -2.43 8.07
C TYR A 164 35.18 -1.76 9.43
N LEU A 165 35.39 -0.44 9.44
CA LEU A 165 35.50 0.36 10.67
C LEU A 165 34.25 0.21 11.55
N PHE A 166 33.06 0.21 10.94
CA PHE A 166 31.78 0.15 11.66
C PHE A 166 31.17 -1.25 11.72
N LYS A 167 31.90 -2.31 11.34
CA LYS A 167 31.43 -3.71 11.38
C LYS A 167 30.03 -3.85 10.75
N SER A 168 29.86 -3.29 9.56
CA SER A 168 28.59 -3.27 8.80
C SER A 168 27.42 -2.48 9.46
N LYS A 169 27.67 -1.67 10.49
CA LYS A 169 26.69 -0.75 11.11
C LYS A 169 26.69 0.64 10.48
N ILE A 170 26.77 0.71 9.15
CA ILE A 170 26.81 1.96 8.37
C ILE A 170 25.51 2.78 8.47
N HIS A 171 24.37 2.12 8.74
CA HIS A 171 23.06 2.78 8.89
C HIS A 171 22.78 3.32 10.30
N SER A 172 23.80 3.80 10.99
CA SER A 172 23.65 4.39 12.34
C SER A 172 23.45 5.89 12.26
N LYS A 173 22.82 6.47 13.29
CA LYS A 173 22.56 7.92 13.38
C LYS A 173 23.85 8.74 13.30
N ALA A 174 24.94 8.24 13.86
CA ALA A 174 26.24 8.91 13.82
C ALA A 174 26.80 9.00 12.40
N ILE A 175 26.76 7.92 11.63
CA ILE A 175 27.22 7.92 10.24
C ILE A 175 26.33 8.80 9.37
N TYR A 176 25.01 8.76 9.56
CA TYR A 176 24.11 9.67 8.85
C TYR A 176 24.37 11.13 9.19
N SER A 177 24.72 11.45 10.45
CA SER A 177 25.02 12.82 10.85
C SER A 177 26.36 13.29 10.28
N LEU A 178 27.36 12.40 10.22
CA LEU A 178 28.63 12.62 9.55
C LEU A 178 28.43 12.92 8.06
N LEU A 179 27.84 11.98 7.32
CA LEU A 179 27.66 12.08 5.88
C LEU A 179 26.72 13.23 5.45
N LYS A 180 25.79 13.66 6.32
CA LYS A 180 24.97 14.85 6.05
C LYS A 180 25.75 16.15 6.19
N LYS A 181 26.75 16.20 7.07
CA LYS A 181 27.55 17.41 7.31
C LYS A 181 28.80 17.46 6.42
N TYR A 182 29.35 16.29 6.12
CA TYR A 182 30.57 16.07 5.34
C TYR A 182 30.35 14.91 4.38
N PRO A 183 29.70 15.17 3.22
CA PRO A 183 29.39 14.16 2.22
C PRO A 183 30.61 13.54 1.53
N SER A 184 31.77 14.21 1.51
CA SER A 184 32.98 13.73 0.82
C SER A 184 34.05 13.20 1.77
N THR A 185 34.86 12.25 1.30
CA THR A 185 36.00 11.71 2.07
C THR A 185 37.09 12.76 2.27
N GLU A 186 37.27 13.68 1.31
CA GLU A 186 38.20 14.81 1.43
C GLU A 186 37.78 15.77 2.55
N GLU A 187 36.48 16.10 2.63
CA GLU A 187 35.95 16.91 3.72
C GLU A 187 36.21 16.24 5.06
N ILE A 188 35.93 14.93 5.17
CA ILE A 188 36.18 14.14 6.39
C ILE A 188 37.67 14.14 6.75
N ALA A 189 38.56 13.98 5.77
CA ALA A 189 40.01 13.97 5.97
C ALA A 189 40.57 15.31 6.45
N ALA A 190 39.95 16.43 6.06
CA ALA A 190 40.36 17.79 6.39
C ALA A 190 39.89 18.27 7.78
N LEU A 191 38.95 17.57 8.44
CA LEU A 191 38.41 17.99 9.72
C LEU A 191 39.42 17.99 10.86
N LYS A 192 39.20 18.85 11.87
CA LYS A 192 39.96 18.76 13.13
C LYS A 192 39.52 17.54 13.93
N ASP A 193 40.46 16.93 14.66
CA ASP A 193 40.21 15.69 15.41
C ASP A 193 39.09 15.87 16.44
N ASP A 194 39.03 17.02 17.10
CA ASP A 194 38.00 17.32 18.10
C ASP A 194 36.63 17.53 17.45
N GLU A 195 36.54 18.05 16.22
CA GLU A 195 35.26 18.25 15.52
C GLU A 195 34.62 16.91 15.15
N ILE A 196 35.39 16.00 14.55
CA ILE A 196 34.89 14.67 14.18
C ILE A 196 34.58 13.83 15.42
N SER A 197 35.40 13.93 16.47
CA SER A 197 35.18 13.26 17.74
C SER A 197 33.91 13.74 18.43
N ASN A 198 33.69 15.06 18.53
CA ASN A 198 32.49 15.62 19.15
C ASN A 198 31.22 15.24 18.39
N LEU A 199 31.26 15.28 17.05
CA LEU A 199 30.12 14.91 16.20
C LEU A 199 29.74 13.44 16.39
N LEU A 200 30.71 12.54 16.30
CA LEU A 200 30.48 11.10 16.43
C LEU A 200 30.08 10.73 17.86
N TYR A 201 30.71 11.32 18.87
CA TYR A 201 30.39 11.09 20.27
C TYR A 201 28.93 11.48 20.57
N ALA A 202 28.52 12.72 20.22
CA ALA A 202 27.16 13.20 20.44
C ALA A 202 26.11 12.37 19.67
N SER A 203 26.39 12.07 18.40
CA SER A 203 25.41 11.38 17.53
C SER A 203 25.29 9.88 17.83
N SER A 204 26.33 9.29 18.42
CA SER A 204 26.36 7.89 18.85
C SER A 204 25.95 7.69 20.31
N LYS A 205 25.62 8.75 21.04
CA LYS A 205 25.37 8.70 22.50
C LYS A 205 26.56 8.13 23.29
N GLY A 206 27.78 8.52 22.90
CA GLY A 206 29.02 8.14 23.58
C GLY A 206 29.63 6.79 23.17
N HIS A 207 29.02 6.07 22.21
CA HIS A 207 29.57 4.79 21.73
C HIS A 207 30.84 4.96 20.87
N PHE A 208 30.96 6.07 20.15
CA PHE A 208 32.14 6.36 19.31
C PHE A 208 33.05 7.35 20.04
N LYS A 209 34.21 6.86 20.45
CA LYS A 209 35.26 7.60 21.16
C LYS A 209 36.26 8.24 20.19
N LYS A 210 37.19 9.02 20.74
CA LYS A 210 38.22 9.74 19.99
C LYS A 210 39.06 8.82 19.09
N GLU A 211 39.45 7.65 19.60
CA GLU A 211 40.20 6.62 18.84
C GLU A 211 39.56 6.29 17.48
N LYS A 212 38.26 5.97 17.48
CA LYS A 212 37.51 5.67 16.26
C LYS A 212 37.43 6.85 15.29
N SER A 213 37.47 8.06 15.81
CA SER A 213 37.36 9.28 15.01
C SER A 213 38.68 9.58 14.32
N ILE A 214 39.81 9.32 15.01
CA ILE A 214 41.16 9.37 14.43
C ILE A 214 41.32 8.30 13.36
N GLU A 215 40.88 7.07 13.63
CA GLU A 215 40.92 5.95 12.68
C GLU A 215 40.10 6.27 11.41
N LEU A 216 38.86 6.75 11.57
CA LEU A 216 38.01 7.19 10.46
C LEU A 216 38.71 8.25 9.58
N LYS A 217 39.31 9.26 10.22
CA LYS A 217 40.01 10.33 9.52
C LYS A 217 41.25 9.80 8.79
N SER A 218 41.98 8.87 9.39
CA SER A 218 43.12 8.21 8.74
C SER A 218 42.66 7.44 7.49
N LEU A 219 41.58 6.66 7.60
CA LEU A 219 41.01 5.94 6.46
C LEU A 219 40.52 6.87 5.36
N ALA A 220 39.93 8.01 5.72
CA ALA A 220 39.49 9.02 4.75
C ALA A 220 40.67 9.64 3.97
N LYS A 221 41.87 9.73 4.55
CA LYS A 221 43.08 10.23 3.87
C LYS A 221 43.67 9.22 2.88
N THR A 222 43.53 7.93 3.16
CA THR A 222 44.16 6.85 2.37
C THR A 222 43.13 6.05 1.57
N THR A 223 41.89 6.51 1.51
CA THR A 223 40.80 5.78 0.84
C THR A 223 41.09 5.62 -0.65
N VAL A 224 40.75 4.45 -1.18
CA VAL A 224 40.79 4.18 -2.63
C VAL A 224 39.49 4.56 -3.34
N GLY A 225 38.52 5.11 -2.61
CA GLY A 225 37.22 5.47 -3.13
C GLY A 225 37.25 6.57 -4.20
N ILE A 226 36.24 6.57 -5.06
CA ILE A 226 36.11 7.58 -6.12
C ILE A 226 35.75 8.93 -5.50
N LYS A 227 36.38 9.98 -6.01
CA LYS A 227 36.11 11.37 -5.63
C LYS A 227 34.84 11.86 -6.31
N ASP A 228 33.69 11.55 -5.74
CA ASP A 228 32.40 12.07 -6.16
C ASP A 228 31.58 12.50 -4.95
N THR A 229 30.89 13.64 -5.09
CA THR A 229 30.05 14.24 -4.06
C THR A 229 28.57 13.90 -4.26
N SER A 230 28.24 13.12 -5.29
CA SER A 230 26.86 12.96 -5.73
C SER A 230 26.05 11.97 -4.86
N ILE A 231 24.79 12.36 -4.58
CA ILE A 231 23.65 11.50 -4.19
C ILE A 231 23.58 11.00 -2.73
N SER A 232 24.66 11.03 -1.94
CA SER A 232 24.65 10.47 -0.57
C SER A 232 23.64 11.16 0.38
N LEU A 233 23.56 12.49 0.35
CA LEU A 233 22.68 13.28 1.22
C LEU A 233 21.19 13.04 0.94
N HIS A 234 20.80 12.92 -0.33
CA HIS A 234 19.41 12.65 -0.73
C HIS A 234 18.93 11.28 -0.22
N LEU A 235 19.78 10.24 -0.34
CA LEU A 235 19.44 8.89 0.13
C LEU A 235 19.25 8.85 1.65
N ILE A 236 20.08 9.56 2.42
CA ILE A 236 19.93 9.65 3.88
C ILE A 236 18.60 10.32 4.24
N GLN A 237 18.24 11.42 3.58
CA GLN A 237 16.96 12.10 3.80
C GLN A 237 15.76 11.20 3.50
N LEU A 238 15.81 10.43 2.40
CA LEU A 238 14.78 9.43 2.08
C LEU A 238 14.66 8.36 3.17
N ILE A 239 15.77 7.83 3.66
CA ILE A 239 15.77 6.82 4.72
C ILE A 239 15.15 7.37 6.01
N GLU A 240 15.48 8.61 6.38
CA GLU A 240 14.91 9.29 7.56
C GLU A 240 13.41 9.55 7.38
N LEU A 241 12.99 10.03 6.21
CA LEU A 241 11.58 10.25 5.85
C LEU A 241 10.78 8.95 5.96
N TYR A 242 11.22 7.88 5.30
CA TYR A 242 10.52 6.59 5.35
C TYR A 242 10.51 6.03 6.77
N THR A 243 11.58 6.22 7.56
CA THR A 243 11.60 5.79 8.96
C THR A 243 10.57 6.54 9.81
N LYS A 244 10.40 7.85 9.59
CA LYS A 244 9.35 8.64 10.25
C LYS A 244 7.96 8.16 9.82
N GLN A 245 7.70 8.06 8.53
CA GLN A 245 6.40 7.63 8.00
C GLN A 245 6.00 6.22 8.48
N ILE A 246 6.95 5.28 8.58
CA ILE A 246 6.70 3.94 9.12
C ILE A 246 6.21 4.03 10.57
N LYS A 247 6.87 4.83 11.41
CA LYS A 247 6.44 5.04 12.82
C LYS A 247 5.05 5.66 12.90
N ASP A 248 4.80 6.69 12.10
CA ASP A 248 3.49 7.37 12.09
C ASP A 248 2.36 6.41 11.71
N ILE A 249 2.62 5.47 10.78
CA ILE A 249 1.64 4.44 10.38
C ILE A 249 1.51 3.35 11.45
N GLU A 250 2.59 2.95 12.10
CA GLU A 250 2.53 1.97 13.20
C GLU A 250 1.66 2.49 14.34
N ILE A 251 1.77 3.77 14.69
CA ILE A 251 0.89 4.42 15.67
C ILE A 251 -0.57 4.33 15.22
N LYS A 252 -0.88 4.75 13.98
CA LYS A 252 -2.25 4.67 13.42
C LYS A 252 -2.81 3.25 13.41
N ILE A 253 -1.99 2.25 13.10
CA ILE A 253 -2.39 0.84 13.13
C ILE A 253 -2.73 0.42 14.57
N THR A 254 -1.88 0.78 15.54
CA THR A 254 -2.13 0.47 16.95
C THR A 254 -3.39 1.13 17.48
N ASP A 255 -3.68 2.37 17.07
CA ASP A 255 -4.90 3.08 17.48
C ASP A 255 -6.16 2.39 16.95
N ILE A 256 -6.15 1.91 15.71
CA ILE A 256 -7.29 1.18 15.12
C ILE A 256 -7.50 -0.19 15.77
N VAL A 257 -6.42 -0.88 16.18
CA VAL A 257 -6.52 -2.21 16.81
C VAL A 257 -7.00 -2.15 18.26
N LYS A 258 -6.92 -0.99 18.91
CA LYS A 258 -7.40 -0.76 20.28
C LYS A 258 -8.90 -0.44 20.38
N ILE A 259 -9.55 -0.17 19.25
CA ILE A 259 -11.01 0.08 19.12
C ILE A 259 -11.71 -1.25 18.88
#